data_AF-A0A8X8CT91-F1
#
_entry.id   AF-A0A8X8CT91-F1
#
_cell.length_a   1.000
_cell.length_b   1.000
_cell.length_c   1.000
_cell.angle_alpha   90.00
_cell.angle_beta   90.00
_cell.angle_gamma   90.00
#
_symmetry.space_group_name_H-M   'P 1'
#
loop_
_entity.id
_entity.type
_entity.pdbx_description
1 polymer ?
#
loop_
_entity_poly.entity_id
_entity_poly.type
_entity_poly.pdbx_seq_one_letter_code
_entity_poly.pdbx_strand_id
1 'polypeptide(L)'
;MNSKVDVARKLFEVMPDKNEVTWTAMLTGYTRSGRINEAAELFKEMPVKPVAACNEMIMGFGLDGEVGKARLVFDQMREKDDGTWSTMIKISERKGFELEVLALFSLMQTEGVRPSFPSVKSVLSVCGSLASLDHGRQVHSQLVRSQFDIDIYVSSVLITMYIKCGDLVTAKRVFDRFSTRDIVMWNSIIAGYAQHGFGEKALEVFHDMFSSSIAPDEITFIGVLSASGKLNEAMNLIENMPVEADATVWGALLDACRTHKNLDLAEIAAKKLLQLEPNNAGPSILLSNLYASQSALLREAGYCPDGSFVMHDVDEEDKVHSLRDHSEKLAVAYGLLKVPEGMPIRVMKNLRVCGDCHSTIKVIAQVTGRDDFEGY
;
A
#
# COMPACT_ATOMS: atom_id res chain seq x y z
N MET A 1 -30.51 -2.58 -2.71
CA MET A 1 -30.33 -3.09 -4.10
C MET A 1 -31.01 -4.44 -4.30
N ASN A 2 -30.95 -5.37 -3.33
CA ASN A 2 -31.48 -6.74 -3.43
C ASN A 2 -32.94 -6.84 -3.92
N SER A 3 -33.85 -6.01 -3.42
CA SER A 3 -35.26 -6.04 -3.84
C SER A 3 -35.50 -5.74 -5.31
N LYS A 4 -34.57 -5.02 -5.98
CA LYS A 4 -34.71 -4.69 -7.40
C LYS A 4 -34.43 -5.88 -8.31
N VAL A 5 -33.56 -6.81 -7.88
CA VAL A 5 -33.21 -8.00 -8.66
C VAL A 5 -34.34 -9.02 -8.64
N ASP A 6 -35.02 -9.20 -7.51
CA ASP A 6 -36.19 -10.11 -7.44
C ASP A 6 -37.35 -9.61 -8.31
N VAL A 7 -37.57 -8.29 -8.36
CA VAL A 7 -38.57 -7.68 -9.25
C VAL A 7 -38.15 -7.86 -10.72
N ALA A 8 -36.88 -7.63 -11.04
CA ALA A 8 -36.35 -7.87 -12.38
C ALA A 8 -36.50 -9.33 -12.81
N ARG A 9 -36.27 -10.30 -11.90
CA ARG A 9 -36.47 -11.74 -12.16
C ARG A 9 -37.90 -12.07 -12.53
N LYS A 10 -38.88 -11.56 -11.76
CA LYS A 10 -40.31 -11.77 -12.06
C LYS A 10 -40.69 -11.21 -13.42
N LEU A 11 -40.21 -10.00 -13.75
CA LEU A 11 -40.43 -9.39 -15.06
C LEU A 11 -39.80 -10.22 -16.16
N PHE A 12 -38.57 -10.69 -15.95
CA PHE A 12 -37.84 -11.53 -16.88
C PHE A 12 -38.60 -12.83 -17.19
N GLU A 13 -39.12 -13.53 -16.17
CA GLU A 13 -39.86 -14.78 -16.34
C GLU A 13 -41.09 -14.62 -17.24
N VAL A 14 -41.85 -13.53 -17.07
CA VAL A 14 -43.07 -13.25 -17.85
C VAL A 14 -42.80 -12.62 -19.23
N MET A 15 -41.53 -12.36 -19.60
CA MET A 15 -41.21 -11.85 -20.93
C MET A 15 -41.57 -12.89 -22.01
N PRO A 16 -42.37 -12.52 -23.03
CA PRO A 16 -42.78 -13.44 -24.09
C PRO A 16 -41.58 -13.88 -24.93
N ASP A 17 -40.66 -12.96 -25.23
CA ASP A 17 -39.42 -13.22 -25.95
C ASP A 17 -38.22 -12.74 -25.11
N LYS A 18 -37.26 -13.63 -24.89
CA LYS A 18 -36.00 -13.34 -24.19
C LYS A 18 -34.86 -13.39 -25.20
N ASN A 19 -34.15 -12.29 -25.36
CA ASN A 19 -32.99 -12.20 -26.24
C ASN A 19 -31.69 -12.17 -25.43
N GLU A 20 -30.56 -12.22 -26.13
CA GLU A 20 -29.23 -12.21 -25.51
C GLU A 20 -29.03 -11.09 -24.49
N VAL A 21 -29.54 -9.90 -24.78
CA VAL A 21 -29.43 -8.71 -23.92
C VAL A 21 -30.23 -8.88 -22.64
N THR A 22 -31.45 -9.43 -22.70
CA THR A 22 -32.29 -9.60 -21.50
C THR A 22 -31.70 -10.65 -20.57
N TRP A 23 -31.16 -11.74 -21.11
CA TRP A 23 -30.44 -12.75 -20.33
C TRP A 23 -29.20 -12.16 -19.66
N THR A 24 -28.36 -11.45 -20.43
CA THR A 24 -27.12 -10.85 -19.92
C THR A 24 -27.40 -9.79 -18.85
N ALA A 25 -28.41 -8.94 -19.05
CA ALA A 25 -28.80 -7.94 -18.05
C ALA A 25 -29.28 -8.58 -16.73
N MET A 26 -30.02 -9.69 -16.80
CA MET A 26 -30.47 -10.41 -15.61
C MET A 26 -29.28 -11.07 -14.88
N LEU A 27 -28.33 -11.66 -15.62
CA LEU A 27 -27.08 -12.19 -15.09
C LEU A 27 -26.28 -11.10 -14.35
N THR A 28 -26.04 -9.96 -14.99
CA THR A 28 -25.35 -8.80 -14.39
C THR A 28 -26.06 -8.29 -13.14
N GLY A 29 -27.40 -8.33 -13.12
CA GLY A 29 -28.19 -7.97 -11.94
C GLY A 29 -27.87 -8.86 -10.74
N TYR A 30 -27.83 -10.18 -10.95
CA TYR A 30 -27.47 -11.15 -9.90
C TYR A 30 -26.01 -11.02 -9.47
N THR A 31 -25.06 -10.93 -10.41
CA THR A 31 -23.62 -10.83 -10.09
C THR A 31 -23.32 -9.58 -9.26
N ARG A 32 -23.86 -8.42 -9.64
CA ARG A 32 -23.71 -7.15 -8.89
C ARG A 32 -24.36 -7.16 -7.51
N SER A 33 -25.31 -8.06 -7.27
CA SER A 33 -25.97 -8.22 -5.97
C SER A 33 -25.34 -9.33 -5.11
N GLY A 34 -24.21 -9.92 -5.56
CA GLY A 34 -23.51 -11.01 -4.85
C GLY A 34 -24.25 -12.35 -4.90
N ARG A 35 -25.29 -12.49 -5.72
CA ARG A 35 -26.13 -13.69 -5.83
C ARG A 35 -25.60 -14.64 -6.91
N ILE A 36 -24.36 -15.10 -6.72
CA ILE A 36 -23.59 -15.79 -7.76
C ILE A 36 -24.17 -17.17 -8.09
N ASN A 37 -24.70 -17.88 -7.09
CA ASN A 37 -25.35 -19.17 -7.32
C ASN A 37 -26.58 -19.05 -8.23
N GLU A 38 -27.38 -18.00 -8.07
CA GLU A 38 -28.57 -17.78 -8.88
C GLU A 38 -28.22 -17.26 -10.28
N ALA A 39 -27.15 -16.47 -10.40
CA ALA A 39 -26.56 -16.14 -11.69
C ALA A 39 -26.10 -17.42 -12.42
N ALA A 40 -25.46 -18.35 -11.71
CA ALA A 40 -24.96 -19.60 -12.28
C ALA A 40 -26.08 -20.52 -12.77
N GLU A 41 -27.18 -20.65 -12.02
CA GLU A 41 -28.35 -21.41 -12.47
C GLU A 41 -28.99 -20.76 -13.70
N LEU A 42 -29.18 -19.44 -13.69
CA LEU A 42 -29.69 -18.70 -14.86
C LEU A 42 -28.77 -18.86 -16.09
N PHE A 43 -27.46 -18.87 -15.89
CA PHE A 43 -26.49 -19.04 -16.96
C PHE A 43 -26.57 -20.43 -17.59
N LYS A 44 -26.83 -21.48 -16.79
CA LYS A 44 -27.04 -22.85 -17.31
C LYS A 44 -28.26 -22.91 -18.22
N GLU A 45 -29.38 -22.31 -17.80
CA GLU A 45 -30.64 -22.24 -18.55
C GLU A 45 -30.53 -21.45 -19.87
N MET A 46 -29.57 -20.53 -19.96
CA MET A 46 -29.42 -19.67 -21.12
C MET A 46 -29.10 -20.48 -22.39
N PRO A 47 -29.92 -20.40 -23.47
CA PRO A 47 -29.78 -21.23 -24.66
C PRO A 47 -28.49 -20.99 -25.45
N VAL A 48 -28.10 -19.73 -25.57
CA VAL A 48 -26.86 -19.29 -26.23
C VAL A 48 -26.05 -18.52 -25.22
N LYS A 49 -24.78 -18.88 -25.07
CA LYS A 49 -23.85 -18.27 -24.12
C LYS A 49 -22.89 -17.34 -24.87
N PRO A 50 -23.28 -16.07 -25.10
CA PRO A 50 -22.40 -15.10 -25.74
C PRO A 50 -21.19 -14.78 -24.86
N VAL A 51 -20.15 -14.22 -25.48
CA VAL A 51 -18.92 -13.79 -24.80
C VAL A 51 -19.23 -12.85 -23.62
N ALA A 52 -20.17 -11.91 -23.78
CA ALA A 52 -20.55 -10.98 -22.73
C ALA A 52 -21.09 -11.68 -21.46
N ALA A 53 -21.99 -12.64 -21.62
CA ALA A 53 -22.56 -13.40 -20.51
C ALA A 53 -21.52 -14.31 -19.85
N CYS A 54 -20.63 -14.92 -20.64
CA CYS A 54 -19.51 -15.70 -20.11
C CYS A 54 -18.56 -14.83 -19.27
N ASN A 55 -18.20 -13.64 -19.77
CA ASN A 55 -17.33 -12.70 -19.06
C ASN A 55 -17.94 -12.23 -17.74
N GLU A 56 -19.25 -11.96 -17.72
CA GLU A 56 -19.99 -11.64 -16.50
C GLU A 56 -19.95 -12.79 -15.48
N MET A 57 -20.09 -14.05 -15.92
CA MET A 57 -20.00 -15.21 -15.03
C MET A 57 -18.57 -15.45 -14.52
N ILE A 58 -17.57 -15.33 -15.38
CA ILE A 58 -16.16 -15.43 -15.00
C ILE A 58 -15.86 -14.39 -13.90
N MET A 59 -16.27 -13.13 -14.10
CA MET A 59 -16.14 -12.08 -13.09
C MET A 59 -16.88 -12.39 -11.79
N GLY A 60 -18.14 -12.83 -11.89
CA GLY A 60 -18.96 -13.19 -10.74
C GLY A 60 -18.32 -14.28 -9.87
N PHE A 61 -17.90 -15.39 -10.49
CA PHE A 61 -17.18 -16.46 -9.79
C PHE A 61 -15.84 -15.98 -9.22
N GLY A 62 -15.12 -15.12 -9.95
CA GLY A 62 -13.87 -14.54 -9.49
C GLY A 62 -14.03 -13.69 -8.22
N LEU A 63 -15.11 -12.91 -8.11
CA LEU A 63 -15.42 -12.14 -6.91
C LEU A 63 -15.75 -13.05 -5.71
N ASP A 64 -16.52 -14.12 -5.95
CA ASP A 64 -16.90 -15.10 -4.94
C ASP A 64 -15.73 -16.01 -4.48
N GLY A 65 -14.61 -15.99 -5.20
CA GLY A 65 -13.43 -16.81 -4.90
C GLY A 65 -13.44 -18.19 -5.58
N GLU A 66 -14.47 -18.49 -6.36
CA GLU A 66 -14.61 -19.75 -7.09
C GLU A 66 -13.85 -19.74 -8.42
N VAL A 67 -12.53 -19.49 -8.39
CA VAL A 67 -11.68 -19.38 -9.59
C VAL A 67 -11.75 -20.63 -10.47
N GLY A 68 -11.91 -21.81 -9.89
CA GLY A 68 -12.11 -23.05 -10.64
C GLY A 68 -13.38 -23.03 -11.52
N LYS A 69 -14.50 -22.47 -11.03
CA LYS A 69 -15.71 -22.33 -11.85
C LYS A 69 -15.54 -21.26 -12.93
N ALA A 70 -14.86 -20.16 -12.61
CA ALA A 70 -14.48 -19.15 -13.60
C ALA A 70 -13.64 -19.77 -14.73
N ARG A 71 -12.66 -20.60 -14.37
CA ARG A 71 -11.80 -21.32 -15.31
C ARG A 71 -12.58 -22.29 -16.20
N LEU A 72 -13.52 -23.03 -15.63
CA LEU A 72 -14.37 -23.94 -16.41
C LEU A 72 -15.20 -23.21 -17.46
N VAL A 73 -15.79 -22.07 -17.12
CA VAL A 73 -16.52 -21.24 -18.10
C VAL A 73 -15.56 -20.76 -19.19
N PHE A 74 -14.39 -20.24 -18.79
CA PHE A 74 -13.36 -19.77 -19.71
C PHE A 74 -12.93 -20.86 -20.71
N ASP A 75 -12.55 -22.06 -20.23
CA ASP A 75 -12.06 -23.14 -21.10
C ASP A 75 -13.14 -23.66 -22.08
N GLN A 76 -14.43 -23.56 -21.73
CA GLN A 76 -15.55 -23.95 -22.59
C GLN A 76 -15.87 -22.94 -23.71
N MET A 77 -15.36 -21.72 -23.63
CA MET A 77 -15.59 -20.70 -24.66
C MET A 77 -14.85 -21.04 -25.95
N ARG A 78 -15.58 -21.08 -27.07
CA ARG A 78 -15.00 -21.27 -28.41
C ARG A 78 -14.24 -20.05 -28.91
N GLU A 79 -14.80 -18.87 -28.64
CA GLU A 79 -14.21 -17.59 -28.99
C GLU A 79 -13.93 -16.82 -27.70
N LYS A 80 -12.72 -16.25 -27.60
CA LYS A 80 -12.27 -15.45 -26.47
C LYS A 80 -11.67 -14.17 -27.02
N ASP A 81 -12.23 -13.05 -26.62
CA ASP A 81 -11.66 -11.74 -26.94
C ASP A 81 -10.63 -11.32 -25.88
N ASP A 82 -9.93 -10.22 -26.13
CA ASP A 82 -8.97 -9.64 -25.17
C ASP A 82 -9.60 -9.35 -23.79
N GLY A 83 -10.88 -8.96 -23.75
CA GLY A 83 -11.61 -8.71 -22.51
C GLY A 83 -11.80 -9.97 -21.66
N THR A 84 -12.06 -11.11 -22.32
CA THR A 84 -12.17 -12.44 -21.71
C THR A 84 -10.85 -12.85 -21.06
N TRP A 85 -9.75 -12.75 -21.81
CA TRP A 85 -8.40 -13.05 -21.32
C TRP A 85 -7.98 -12.13 -20.18
N SER A 86 -8.16 -10.82 -20.35
CA SER A 86 -7.84 -9.82 -19.34
C SER A 86 -8.62 -10.05 -18.04
N THR A 87 -9.88 -10.45 -18.15
CA THR A 87 -10.74 -10.78 -17.00
C THR A 87 -10.21 -12.01 -16.25
N MET A 88 -9.93 -13.10 -16.96
CA MET A 88 -9.42 -14.33 -16.34
C MET A 88 -8.05 -14.09 -15.67
N ILE A 89 -7.13 -13.41 -16.36
CA ILE A 89 -5.83 -13.00 -15.81
C ILE A 89 -6.00 -12.15 -14.55
N LYS A 90 -6.93 -11.19 -14.56
CA LYS A 90 -7.14 -10.29 -13.42
C LYS A 90 -7.67 -11.03 -12.19
N ILE A 91 -8.53 -12.02 -12.39
CA ILE A 91 -9.09 -12.83 -11.31
C ILE A 91 -8.02 -13.73 -10.70
N SER A 92 -7.24 -14.42 -11.54
CA SER A 92 -6.12 -15.25 -11.08
C SER A 92 -5.07 -14.44 -10.32
N GLU A 93 -4.74 -13.22 -10.77
CA GLU A 93 -3.85 -12.29 -10.04
C GLU A 93 -4.40 -11.98 -8.65
N ARG A 94 -5.68 -11.56 -8.55
CA ARG A 94 -6.29 -11.16 -7.27
C ARG A 94 -6.38 -12.28 -6.24
N LYS A 95 -6.40 -13.53 -6.70
CA LYS A 95 -6.53 -14.70 -5.83
C LYS A 95 -5.18 -15.41 -5.57
N GLY A 96 -4.08 -14.82 -6.05
CA GLY A 96 -2.72 -15.31 -5.78
C GLY A 96 -2.28 -16.49 -6.65
N PHE A 97 -2.98 -16.76 -7.76
CA PHE A 97 -2.59 -17.80 -8.73
C PHE A 97 -1.56 -17.27 -9.72
N GLU A 98 -0.40 -16.84 -9.22
CA GLU A 98 0.62 -16.11 -9.96
C GLU A 98 1.17 -16.90 -11.17
N LEU A 99 1.44 -18.20 -11.00
CA LEU A 99 1.89 -19.05 -12.12
C LEU A 99 0.82 -19.23 -13.20
N GLU A 100 -0.46 -19.26 -12.80
CA GLU A 100 -1.57 -19.34 -13.75
C GLU A 100 -1.67 -18.07 -14.59
N VAL A 101 -1.42 -16.90 -14.00
CA VAL A 101 -1.39 -15.61 -14.72
C VAL A 101 -0.36 -15.64 -15.85
N LEU A 102 0.86 -16.12 -15.57
CA LEU A 102 1.92 -16.24 -16.58
C LEU A 102 1.53 -17.23 -17.70
N ALA A 103 0.95 -18.38 -17.33
CA ALA A 103 0.49 -19.38 -18.29
C ALA A 103 -0.66 -18.86 -19.17
N LEU A 104 -1.65 -18.19 -18.58
CA LEU A 104 -2.77 -17.57 -19.31
C LEU A 104 -2.27 -16.49 -20.27
N PHE A 105 -1.34 -15.64 -19.84
CA PHE A 105 -0.79 -14.59 -20.69
C PHE A 105 0.04 -15.17 -21.85
N SER A 106 0.75 -16.27 -21.64
CA SER A 106 1.44 -16.98 -22.72
C SER A 106 0.44 -17.60 -23.70
N LEU A 107 -0.60 -18.28 -23.19
CA LEU A 107 -1.63 -18.91 -24.01
C LEU A 107 -2.39 -17.89 -24.88
N MET A 108 -2.81 -16.76 -24.29
CA MET A 108 -3.43 -15.63 -24.98
C MET A 108 -2.63 -15.22 -26.24
N GLN A 109 -1.31 -15.13 -26.10
CA GLN A 109 -0.43 -14.75 -27.20
C GLN A 109 -0.27 -15.86 -28.23
N THR A 110 -0.20 -17.13 -27.81
CA THR A 110 -0.14 -18.26 -28.76
C THR A 110 -1.41 -18.39 -29.59
N GLU A 111 -2.56 -17.97 -29.06
CA GLU A 111 -3.82 -17.86 -29.79
C GLU A 111 -3.91 -16.60 -30.67
N GLY A 112 -2.86 -15.78 -30.71
CA GLY A 112 -2.80 -14.57 -31.53
C GLY A 112 -3.62 -13.39 -31.00
N VAL A 113 -4.09 -13.45 -29.76
CA VAL A 113 -4.85 -12.35 -29.16
C VAL A 113 -3.88 -11.27 -28.70
N ARG A 114 -4.08 -10.04 -29.20
CA ARG A 114 -3.25 -8.88 -28.85
C ARG A 114 -3.55 -8.44 -27.40
N PRO A 115 -2.55 -8.35 -26.50
CA PRO A 115 -2.76 -7.89 -25.14
C PRO A 115 -3.21 -6.43 -25.04
N SER A 116 -4.16 -6.15 -24.17
CA SER A 116 -4.49 -4.80 -23.70
C SER A 116 -3.74 -4.38 -22.44
N PHE A 117 -3.80 -3.08 -22.11
CA PHE A 117 -3.13 -2.53 -20.93
C PHE A 117 -3.50 -3.24 -19.60
N PRO A 118 -4.77 -3.60 -19.32
CA PRO A 118 -5.13 -4.35 -18.11
C PRO A 118 -4.40 -5.69 -17.97
N SER A 119 -4.35 -6.53 -19.02
CA SER A 119 -3.66 -7.83 -18.97
C SER A 119 -2.15 -7.66 -18.78
N VAL A 120 -1.54 -6.71 -19.49
CA VAL A 120 -0.12 -6.35 -19.36
C VAL A 120 0.21 -5.86 -17.94
N LYS A 121 -0.63 -4.99 -17.37
CA LYS A 121 -0.45 -4.51 -16.00
C LYS A 121 -0.49 -5.66 -14.99
N SER A 122 -1.46 -6.56 -15.12
CA SER A 122 -1.61 -7.71 -14.23
C SER A 122 -0.43 -8.68 -14.32
N VAL A 123 0.05 -9.01 -15.52
CA VAL A 123 1.18 -9.94 -15.67
C VAL A 123 2.50 -9.34 -15.15
N LEU A 124 2.75 -8.04 -15.39
CA LEU A 124 3.94 -7.35 -14.88
C LEU A 124 3.90 -7.18 -13.36
N SER A 125 2.72 -6.94 -12.80
CA SER A 125 2.49 -6.91 -11.35
C SER A 125 2.91 -8.24 -10.70
N VAL A 126 2.49 -9.37 -11.29
CA VAL A 126 2.87 -10.72 -10.85
C VAL A 126 4.37 -10.99 -11.02
N CYS A 127 4.98 -10.56 -12.13
CA CYS A 127 6.43 -10.67 -12.30
C CYS A 127 7.19 -9.95 -11.18
N GLY A 128 6.70 -8.75 -10.79
CA GLY A 128 7.26 -7.98 -9.69
C GLY A 128 7.04 -8.59 -8.31
N SER A 129 5.85 -9.16 -8.02
CA SER A 129 5.59 -9.82 -6.73
C SER A 129 6.42 -11.08 -6.52
N LEU A 130 6.62 -11.85 -7.59
CA LEU A 130 7.47 -13.03 -7.61
C LEU A 130 8.98 -12.72 -7.67
N ALA A 131 9.36 -11.45 -7.80
CA ALA A 131 10.73 -11.03 -8.13
C ALA A 131 11.32 -11.78 -9.35
N SER A 132 10.46 -12.16 -10.30
CA SER A 132 10.80 -13.01 -11.43
C SER A 132 11.23 -12.16 -12.63
N LEU A 133 12.49 -11.72 -12.61
CA LEU A 133 13.09 -10.88 -13.65
C LEU A 133 13.03 -11.51 -15.05
N ASP A 134 13.20 -12.83 -15.16
CA ASP A 134 13.22 -13.52 -16.46
C ASP A 134 11.87 -13.46 -17.17
N HIS A 135 10.78 -13.77 -16.47
CA HIS A 135 9.42 -13.59 -17.01
C HIS A 135 9.13 -12.13 -17.33
N GLY A 136 9.56 -11.18 -16.47
CA GLY A 136 9.43 -9.75 -16.73
C GLY A 136 10.12 -9.31 -18.03
N ARG A 137 11.33 -9.83 -18.29
CA ARG A 137 12.08 -9.57 -19.54
C ARG A 137 11.44 -10.19 -20.76
N GLN A 138 10.85 -11.38 -20.64
CA GLN A 138 10.10 -12.02 -21.73
C GLN A 138 8.87 -11.17 -22.11
N VAL A 139 8.08 -10.75 -21.11
CA VAL A 139 6.93 -9.86 -21.32
C VAL A 139 7.38 -8.55 -21.95
N HIS A 140 8.42 -7.89 -21.41
CA HIS A 140 8.94 -6.64 -21.98
C HIS A 140 9.39 -6.80 -23.44
N SER A 141 10.14 -7.86 -23.76
CA SER A 141 10.57 -8.14 -25.14
C SER A 141 9.39 -8.28 -26.10
N GLN A 142 8.28 -8.87 -25.63
CA GLN A 142 7.07 -8.96 -26.42
C GLN A 142 6.37 -7.61 -26.62
N LEU A 143 6.32 -6.78 -25.57
CA LEU A 143 5.75 -5.44 -25.66
C LEU A 143 6.51 -4.58 -26.66
N VAL A 144 7.85 -4.70 -26.72
CA VAL A 144 8.70 -4.06 -27.73
C VAL A 144 8.35 -4.53 -29.14
N ARG A 145 8.25 -5.86 -29.35
CA ARG A 145 7.88 -6.43 -30.66
C ARG A 145 6.51 -5.96 -31.15
N SER A 146 5.61 -5.69 -30.21
CA SER A 146 4.22 -5.28 -30.46
C SER A 146 4.04 -3.75 -30.43
N GLN A 147 5.12 -2.98 -30.24
CA GLN A 147 5.11 -1.51 -30.13
C GLN A 147 4.17 -0.98 -29.03
N PHE A 148 4.03 -1.69 -27.92
CA PHE A 148 3.29 -1.21 -26.74
C PHE A 148 4.18 -0.49 -25.75
N ASP A 149 5.48 -0.71 -25.82
CA ASP A 149 6.47 -0.13 -24.91
C ASP A 149 6.67 1.37 -25.13
N ILE A 150 6.19 1.94 -26.23
CA ILE A 150 6.12 3.39 -26.45
C ILE A 150 5.03 4.09 -25.61
N ASP A 151 4.07 3.33 -25.07
CA ASP A 151 3.04 3.86 -24.20
C ASP A 151 3.62 4.17 -22.81
N ILE A 152 3.39 5.40 -22.34
CA ILE A 152 3.91 5.89 -21.06
C ILE A 152 3.35 5.10 -19.87
N TYR A 153 2.08 4.69 -19.93
CA TYR A 153 1.43 3.91 -18.88
C TYR A 153 2.01 2.50 -18.80
N VAL A 154 2.26 1.86 -19.95
CA VAL A 154 2.92 0.55 -20.02
C VAL A 154 4.35 0.63 -19.47
N SER A 155 5.10 1.66 -19.88
CA SER A 155 6.48 1.87 -19.43
C SER A 155 6.59 2.18 -17.94
N SER A 156 5.63 2.91 -17.38
CA SER A 156 5.54 3.16 -15.94
C SER A 156 5.42 1.85 -15.15
N VAL A 157 4.55 0.93 -15.58
CA VAL A 157 4.41 -0.39 -14.94
C VAL A 157 5.66 -1.26 -15.13
N LEU A 158 6.31 -1.19 -16.30
CA LEU A 158 7.58 -1.88 -16.55
C LEU A 158 8.70 -1.41 -15.60
N ILE A 159 8.82 -0.11 -15.37
CA ILE A 159 9.78 0.48 -14.42
C ILE A 159 9.54 -0.11 -13.03
N THR A 160 8.29 -0.09 -12.54
CA THR A 160 7.96 -0.66 -11.22
C THR A 160 8.30 -2.15 -11.14
N MET A 161 8.03 -2.93 -12.19
CA MET A 161 8.37 -4.35 -12.24
C MET A 161 9.88 -4.58 -12.14
N TYR A 162 10.68 -3.84 -12.91
CA TYR A 162 12.15 -3.95 -12.86
C TYR A 162 12.72 -3.55 -11.50
N ILE A 163 12.19 -2.48 -10.89
CA ILE A 163 12.56 -2.07 -9.54
C ILE A 163 12.28 -3.19 -8.54
N LYS A 164 11.09 -3.79 -8.56
CA LYS A 164 10.73 -4.90 -7.65
C LYS A 164 11.60 -6.14 -7.85
N CYS A 165 12.12 -6.35 -9.06
CA CYS A 165 13.07 -7.41 -9.37
C CYS A 165 14.53 -7.04 -9.07
N GLY A 166 14.81 -5.84 -8.56
CA GLY A 166 16.16 -5.36 -8.26
C GLY A 166 17.00 -4.89 -9.46
N ASP A 167 16.45 -4.87 -10.68
CA ASP A 167 17.16 -4.43 -11.89
C ASP A 167 16.95 -2.93 -12.15
N LEU A 168 17.50 -2.11 -11.24
CA LEU A 168 17.40 -0.64 -11.28
C LEU A 168 18.03 -0.05 -12.55
N VAL A 169 19.03 -0.72 -13.12
CA VAL A 169 19.70 -0.28 -14.35
C VAL A 169 18.73 -0.33 -15.53
N THR A 170 18.00 -1.44 -15.68
CA THR A 170 17.01 -1.56 -16.74
C THR A 170 15.80 -0.65 -16.49
N ALA A 171 15.36 -0.51 -15.23
CA ALA A 171 14.33 0.46 -14.86
C ALA A 171 14.69 1.89 -15.31
N LYS A 172 15.92 2.34 -15.02
CA LYS A 172 16.40 3.66 -15.43
C LYS A 172 16.52 3.80 -16.95
N ARG A 173 16.92 2.75 -17.67
CA ARG A 173 16.93 2.76 -19.15
C ARG A 173 15.54 2.94 -19.75
N VAL A 174 14.53 2.27 -19.21
CA VAL A 174 13.14 2.44 -19.66
C VAL A 174 12.67 3.87 -19.41
N PHE A 175 13.00 4.42 -18.23
CA PHE A 175 12.71 5.80 -17.86
C PHE A 175 13.38 6.82 -18.78
N ASP A 176 14.66 6.62 -19.12
CA ASP A 176 15.46 7.57 -19.91
C ASP A 176 15.04 7.63 -21.38
N ARG A 177 14.37 6.58 -21.89
CA ARG A 177 13.87 6.54 -23.27
C ARG A 177 12.82 7.62 -23.56
N PHE A 178 12.09 8.08 -22.54
CA PHE A 178 11.04 9.07 -22.68
C PHE A 178 11.59 10.48 -22.49
N SER A 179 11.35 11.38 -23.44
CA SER A 179 11.68 12.81 -23.30
C SER A 179 10.69 13.51 -22.37
N THR A 180 9.42 13.15 -22.45
CA THR A 180 8.34 13.61 -21.56
C THR A 180 7.94 12.47 -20.64
N ARG A 181 8.08 12.68 -19.33
CA ARG A 181 7.83 11.67 -18.30
C ARG A 181 6.72 12.17 -17.40
N ASP A 182 5.77 11.30 -17.07
CA ASP A 182 4.69 11.63 -16.15
C ASP A 182 5.17 11.52 -14.71
N ILE A 183 4.38 12.08 -13.79
CA ILE A 183 4.70 12.07 -12.36
C ILE A 183 4.86 10.65 -11.81
N VAL A 184 4.13 9.67 -12.36
CA VAL A 184 4.18 8.28 -11.94
C VAL A 184 5.54 7.64 -12.24
N MET A 185 6.15 7.93 -13.39
CA MET A 185 7.49 7.48 -13.73
C MET A 185 8.56 8.05 -12.79
N TRP A 186 8.48 9.35 -12.48
CA TRP A 186 9.40 10.01 -11.54
C TRP A 186 9.30 9.37 -10.15
N ASN A 187 8.07 9.26 -9.64
CA ASN A 187 7.78 8.66 -8.34
C ASN A 187 8.28 7.22 -8.25
N SER A 188 8.10 6.45 -9.32
CA SER A 188 8.57 5.06 -9.38
C SER A 188 10.08 4.97 -9.24
N ILE A 189 10.86 5.76 -10.00
CA ILE A 189 12.33 5.71 -9.93
C ILE A 189 12.86 6.22 -8.58
N ILE A 190 12.30 7.32 -8.06
CA ILE A 190 12.69 7.88 -6.76
C ILE A 190 12.46 6.84 -5.66
N ALA A 191 11.25 6.29 -5.58
CA ALA A 191 10.92 5.24 -4.61
C ALA A 191 11.76 3.98 -4.82
N GLY A 192 12.05 3.61 -6.06
CA GLY A 192 12.88 2.45 -6.38
C GLY A 192 14.32 2.58 -5.88
N TYR A 193 14.95 3.74 -6.08
CA TYR A 193 16.27 4.02 -5.51
C TYR A 193 16.23 4.05 -3.98
N ALA A 194 15.21 4.67 -3.40
CA ALA A 194 15.01 4.73 -1.96
C ALA A 194 14.95 3.34 -1.31
N GLN A 195 14.07 2.47 -1.81
CA GLN A 195 13.85 1.11 -1.31
C GLN A 195 15.11 0.23 -1.38
N HIS A 196 16.03 0.53 -2.29
CA HIS A 196 17.27 -0.21 -2.48
C HIS A 196 18.49 0.48 -1.83
N GLY A 197 18.26 1.50 -0.99
CA GLY A 197 19.32 2.17 -0.22
C GLY A 197 20.16 3.17 -1.02
N PHE A 198 19.74 3.55 -2.23
CA PHE A 198 20.44 4.52 -3.07
C PHE A 198 19.88 5.94 -2.88
N GLY A 199 19.88 6.42 -1.63
CA GLY A 199 19.31 7.73 -1.25
C GLY A 199 19.79 8.91 -2.09
N GLU A 200 21.11 8.99 -2.34
CA GLU A 200 21.70 10.07 -3.16
C GLU A 200 21.16 10.05 -4.61
N LYS A 201 21.00 8.88 -5.22
CA LYS A 201 20.43 8.77 -6.58
C LYS A 201 18.96 9.15 -6.60
N ALA A 202 18.21 8.86 -5.53
CA ALA A 202 16.83 9.29 -5.41
C ALA A 202 16.73 10.83 -5.38
N LEU A 203 17.65 11.50 -4.67
CA LEU A 203 17.76 12.97 -4.64
C LEU A 203 18.18 13.56 -6.00
N GLU A 204 19.14 12.93 -6.69
CA GLU A 204 19.51 13.32 -8.05
C GLU A 204 18.29 13.30 -9.00
N VAL A 205 17.52 12.21 -8.98
CA VAL A 205 16.31 12.09 -9.81
C VAL A 205 15.24 13.11 -9.40
N PHE A 206 15.10 13.42 -8.11
CA PHE A 206 14.21 14.47 -7.65
C PHE A 206 14.60 15.85 -8.18
N HIS A 207 15.90 16.18 -8.17
CA HIS A 207 16.38 17.45 -8.74
C HIS A 207 16.19 17.52 -10.26
N ASP A 208 16.35 16.40 -10.96
CA ASP A 208 16.06 16.30 -12.40
C ASP A 208 14.57 16.54 -12.70
N MET A 209 13.67 16.02 -11.84
CA MET A 209 12.23 16.26 -11.92
C MET A 209 11.90 17.75 -11.81
N PHE A 210 12.49 18.42 -10.82
CA PHE A 210 12.32 19.85 -10.59
C PHE A 210 12.86 20.68 -11.77
N SER A 211 14.03 20.32 -12.29
CA SER A 211 14.64 20.96 -13.46
C SER A 211 13.83 20.74 -14.74
N SER A 212 13.01 19.70 -14.79
CA SER A 212 12.08 19.40 -15.88
C SER A 212 10.73 20.11 -15.74
N SER A 213 10.59 21.03 -14.77
CA SER A 213 9.36 21.77 -14.47
C SER A 213 8.15 20.88 -14.14
N ILE A 214 8.39 19.66 -13.66
CA ILE A 214 7.34 18.78 -13.16
C ILE A 214 7.21 19.02 -11.66
N ALA A 215 6.03 19.45 -11.22
CA ALA A 215 5.77 19.70 -9.81
C ALA A 215 5.77 18.36 -9.02
N PRO A 216 6.61 18.23 -7.98
CA PRO A 216 6.53 17.12 -7.04
C PRO A 216 5.16 17.01 -6.38
N ASP A 217 4.66 15.80 -6.23
CA ASP A 217 3.48 15.49 -5.42
C ASP A 217 3.85 14.84 -4.08
N GLU A 218 2.84 14.63 -3.25
CA GLU A 218 2.94 13.92 -1.97
C GLU A 218 3.75 12.62 -2.08
N ILE A 219 3.48 11.80 -3.10
CA ILE A 219 4.17 10.53 -3.36
C ILE A 219 5.66 10.75 -3.64
N THR A 220 6.01 11.81 -4.37
CA THR A 220 7.40 12.20 -4.64
C THR A 220 8.15 12.42 -3.32
N PHE A 221 7.57 13.21 -2.42
CA PHE A 221 8.19 13.51 -1.13
C PHE A 221 8.32 12.27 -0.26
N ILE A 222 7.31 11.40 -0.19
CA ILE A 222 7.39 10.12 0.51
C ILE A 222 8.59 9.30 0.01
N GLY A 223 8.75 9.22 -1.32
CA GLY A 223 9.85 8.51 -1.96
C GLY A 223 11.22 9.06 -1.55
N VAL A 224 11.40 10.38 -1.60
CA VAL A 224 12.66 11.05 -1.19
C VAL A 224 12.93 10.89 0.30
N LEU A 225 11.92 11.11 1.15
CA LEU A 225 12.01 11.00 2.61
C LEU A 225 12.45 9.61 3.06
N SER A 226 11.88 8.58 2.42
CA SER A 226 12.24 7.17 2.67
C SER A 226 13.66 6.84 2.23
N ALA A 227 14.20 7.58 1.25
CA ALA A 227 15.55 7.40 0.71
C ALA A 227 16.62 8.08 1.57
N SER A 228 16.25 9.20 2.21
CA SER A 228 17.19 10.11 2.84
C SER A 228 17.34 9.84 4.34
N GLY A 229 18.54 9.42 4.75
CA GLY A 229 19.02 9.68 6.12
C GLY A 229 19.30 11.17 6.39
N LYS A 230 19.18 12.01 5.36
CA LYS A 230 19.38 13.46 5.37
C LYS A 230 18.08 14.21 5.68
N LEU A 231 17.53 13.94 6.86
CA LEU A 231 16.23 14.47 7.27
C LEU A 231 16.14 16.01 7.26
N ASN A 232 17.26 16.71 7.44
CA ASN A 232 17.32 18.18 7.32
C ASN A 232 17.07 18.68 5.89
N GLU A 233 17.59 17.98 4.88
CA GLU A 233 17.29 18.30 3.48
C GLU A 233 15.82 18.01 3.18
N ALA A 234 15.30 16.90 3.72
CA ALA A 234 13.91 16.52 3.61
C ALA A 234 12.94 17.56 4.24
N MET A 235 13.30 18.12 5.40
CA MET A 235 12.56 19.22 6.01
C MET A 235 12.60 20.48 5.13
N ASN A 236 13.77 20.84 4.60
CA ASN A 236 13.92 21.98 3.70
C ASN A 236 13.09 21.81 2.41
N LEU A 237 12.98 20.57 1.91
CA LEU A 237 12.13 20.25 0.77
C LEU A 237 10.65 20.47 1.07
N ILE A 238 10.18 20.07 2.25
CA ILE A 238 8.80 20.29 2.70
C ILE A 238 8.52 21.79 2.86
N GLU A 239 9.45 22.55 3.43
CA GLU A 239 9.31 24.00 3.61
C GLU A 239 9.24 24.78 2.29
N ASN A 240 9.89 24.28 1.24
CA ASN A 240 9.87 24.89 -0.10
C ASN A 240 8.76 24.33 -1.02
N MET A 241 7.83 23.54 -0.49
CA MET A 241 6.71 23.05 -1.29
C MET A 241 5.84 24.22 -1.78
N PRO A 242 5.39 24.21 -3.05
CA PRO A 242 4.50 25.24 -3.59
C PRO A 242 3.10 25.21 -2.95
N VAL A 243 2.76 24.13 -2.26
CA VAL A 243 1.50 23.90 -1.54
C VAL A 243 1.84 23.40 -0.14
N GLU A 244 1.06 23.80 0.87
CA GLU A 244 1.24 23.30 2.24
C GLU A 244 1.17 21.78 2.29
N ALA A 245 2.15 21.17 2.96
CA ALA A 245 2.23 19.72 3.12
C ALA A 245 1.09 19.18 4.00
N ASP A 246 0.48 18.09 3.55
CA ASP A 246 -0.64 17.43 4.21
C ASP A 246 -0.19 16.35 5.21
N ALA A 247 -1.16 15.66 5.82
CA ALA A 247 -0.91 14.68 6.86
C ALA A 247 -0.05 13.50 6.35
N THR A 248 -0.12 13.13 5.08
CA THR A 248 0.69 12.02 4.59
C THR A 248 2.16 12.39 4.47
N VAL A 249 2.47 13.60 3.96
CA VAL A 249 3.87 14.06 3.86
C VAL A 249 4.53 14.14 5.24
N TRP A 250 3.83 14.72 6.22
CA TRP A 250 4.34 14.77 7.59
C TRP A 250 4.43 13.39 8.23
N GLY A 251 3.50 12.47 7.90
CA GLY A 251 3.53 11.07 8.33
C GLY A 251 4.77 10.34 7.83
N ALA A 252 5.10 10.51 6.55
CA ALA A 252 6.30 9.94 5.96
C ALA A 252 7.59 10.54 6.54
N LEU A 253 7.62 11.85 6.83
CA LEU A 253 8.76 12.46 7.53
C LEU A 253 8.92 11.85 8.94
N LEU A 254 7.82 11.68 9.68
CA LEU A 254 7.85 11.07 11.01
C LEU A 254 8.36 9.62 10.96
N ASP A 255 7.94 8.84 9.98
CA ASP A 255 8.42 7.46 9.78
C ASP A 255 9.90 7.41 9.37
N ALA A 256 10.36 8.34 8.53
CA ALA A 256 11.77 8.48 8.19
C ALA A 256 12.60 8.86 9.44
N CYS A 257 12.11 9.81 10.23
CA CYS A 257 12.72 10.19 11.51
C CYS A 257 12.78 9.02 12.50
N ARG A 258 11.77 8.14 12.49
CA ARG A 258 11.77 6.90 13.27
C ARG A 258 12.88 5.95 12.84
N THR A 259 13.03 5.76 11.54
CA THR A 259 14.04 4.87 10.96
C THR A 259 15.46 5.36 11.25
N HIS A 260 15.67 6.68 11.19
CA HIS A 260 16.99 7.31 11.37
C HIS A 260 17.23 7.88 12.78
N LYS A 261 16.31 7.68 13.73
CA LYS A 261 16.40 8.10 15.13
C LYS A 261 16.65 9.61 15.33
N ASN A 262 16.04 10.47 14.51
CA ASN A 262 16.17 11.92 14.62
C ASN A 262 14.94 12.50 15.32
N LEU A 263 15.10 12.94 16.56
CA LEU A 263 13.99 13.37 17.41
C LEU A 263 13.52 14.79 17.13
N ASP A 264 14.44 15.70 16.81
CA ASP A 264 14.12 17.11 16.61
C ASP A 264 13.12 17.28 15.47
N LEU A 265 13.37 16.58 14.35
CA LEU A 265 12.45 16.59 13.21
C LEU A 265 11.21 15.72 13.44
N ALA A 266 11.32 14.63 14.21
CA ALA A 266 10.16 13.81 14.58
C ALA A 266 9.13 14.63 15.39
N GLU A 267 9.60 15.47 16.32
CA GLU A 267 8.72 16.31 17.14
C GLU A 267 8.01 17.38 16.29
N ILE A 268 8.73 18.01 15.36
CA ILE A 268 8.16 18.97 14.41
C ILE A 268 7.10 18.29 13.54
N ALA A 269 7.41 17.13 12.96
CA ALA A 269 6.49 16.37 12.12
C ALA A 269 5.24 15.94 12.90
N ALA A 270 5.40 15.42 14.12
CA ALA A 270 4.29 15.02 14.98
C ALA A 270 3.39 16.20 15.37
N LYS A 271 3.98 17.36 15.70
CA LYS A 271 3.23 18.58 16.01
C LYS A 271 2.39 19.05 14.81
N LYS A 272 2.97 19.04 13.61
CA LYS A 272 2.26 19.37 12.36
C LYS A 272 1.12 18.38 12.08
N LEU A 273 1.37 17.09 12.26
CA LEU A 273 0.34 16.05 12.13
C LEU A 273 -0.83 16.25 13.09
N LEU A 274 -0.57 16.56 14.37
CA LEU A 274 -1.62 16.81 15.35
C LEU A 274 -2.39 18.11 15.09
N GLN A 275 -1.81 19.07 14.38
CA GLN A 275 -2.54 20.26 13.93
C GLN A 275 -3.49 19.94 12.78
N LEU A 276 -3.06 19.11 11.83
CA LEU A 276 -3.85 18.69 10.68
C LEU A 276 -4.94 17.66 11.08
N GLU A 277 -4.61 16.73 11.96
CA GLU A 277 -5.48 15.66 12.41
C GLU A 277 -5.51 15.54 13.95
N PRO A 278 -6.24 16.43 14.65
CA PRO A 278 -6.25 16.47 16.11
C PRO A 278 -6.73 15.19 16.80
N ASN A 279 -7.53 14.37 16.09
CA ASN A 279 -8.09 13.12 16.60
C ASN A 279 -7.23 11.89 16.26
N ASN A 280 -6.14 12.05 15.53
CA ASN A 280 -5.26 10.94 15.17
C ASN A 280 -4.22 10.71 16.28
N ALA A 281 -4.33 9.56 16.96
CA ALA A 281 -3.38 9.18 18.01
C ALA A 281 -2.04 8.65 17.45
N GLY A 282 -1.99 8.25 16.18
CA GLY A 282 -0.84 7.63 15.52
C GLY A 282 0.48 8.40 15.68
N PRO A 283 0.53 9.71 15.39
CA PRO A 283 1.75 10.51 15.55
C PRO A 283 2.26 10.56 16.99
N SER A 284 1.35 10.61 17.97
CA SER A 284 1.70 10.60 19.40
C SER A 284 2.27 9.24 19.84
N ILE A 285 1.71 8.14 19.32
CA ILE A 285 2.18 6.78 19.57
C ILE A 285 3.57 6.57 18.95
N LEU A 286 3.77 6.98 17.70
CA LEU A 286 5.05 6.88 16.99
C LEU A 286 6.16 7.67 17.69
N LEU A 287 5.87 8.88 18.14
CA LEU A 287 6.85 9.67 18.88
C LEU A 287 7.13 9.10 20.28
N SER A 288 6.10 8.59 20.97
CA SER A 288 6.27 7.87 22.24
C SER A 288 7.18 6.65 22.08
N ASN A 289 6.99 5.88 21.00
CA ASN A 289 7.84 4.75 20.65
C ASN A 289 9.28 5.17 20.31
N LEU A 290 9.47 6.33 19.68
CA LEU A 290 10.78 6.92 19.46
C LEU A 290 11.48 7.30 20.77
N TYR A 291 10.79 7.97 21.69
CA TYR A 291 11.29 8.22 23.04
C TYR A 291 11.50 6.92 23.85
N ALA A 292 10.69 5.88 23.64
CA ALA A 292 10.89 4.57 24.25
C ALA A 292 12.10 3.83 23.63
N SER A 293 12.39 4.05 22.35
CA SER A 293 13.58 3.52 21.66
C SER A 293 14.89 4.15 22.16
N GLN A 294 14.80 5.34 22.79
CA GLN A 294 15.85 5.90 23.65
C GLN A 294 16.03 5.15 24.98
N SER A 295 15.43 3.98 25.18
CA SER A 295 15.81 3.06 26.27
C SER A 295 17.33 2.87 26.40
N ALA A 296 18.13 3.11 25.36
CA ALA A 296 19.59 3.20 25.44
C ALA A 296 20.10 4.42 26.26
N LEU A 297 19.58 5.63 26.03
CA LEU A 297 19.91 6.82 26.83
C LEU A 297 19.32 6.73 28.24
N LEU A 298 18.12 6.16 28.39
CA LEU A 298 17.55 5.86 29.71
C LEU A 298 18.41 4.82 30.45
N ARG A 299 18.92 3.78 29.76
CA ARG A 299 19.86 2.79 30.31
C ARG A 299 21.20 3.43 30.71
N GLU A 300 21.71 4.38 29.93
CA GLU A 300 22.88 5.19 30.29
C GLU A 300 22.60 6.09 31.52
N ALA A 301 21.36 6.55 31.68
CA ALA A 301 20.86 7.24 32.88
C ALA A 301 20.41 6.29 34.01
N GLY A 302 20.62 4.97 33.87
CA GLY A 302 20.39 3.96 34.92
C GLY A 302 19.05 3.22 34.92
N TYR A 303 18.19 3.40 33.90
CA TYR A 303 16.94 2.65 33.74
C TYR A 303 17.18 1.23 33.22
N CYS A 304 16.68 0.22 33.92
CA CYS A 304 16.67 -1.17 33.48
C CYS A 304 15.21 -1.66 33.35
N PRO A 305 14.74 -2.10 32.16
CA PRO A 305 13.40 -2.63 32.00
C PRO A 305 13.16 -3.86 32.87
N ASP A 306 12.06 -3.87 33.63
CA ASP A 306 11.70 -4.98 34.51
C ASP A 306 10.57 -5.82 33.92
N GLY A 307 10.94 -6.93 33.27
CA GLY A 307 10.02 -7.89 32.63
C GLY A 307 9.05 -8.57 33.60
N SER A 308 9.29 -8.52 34.92
CA SER A 308 8.39 -9.13 35.92
C SER A 308 7.01 -8.47 35.98
N PHE A 309 6.86 -7.26 35.43
CA PHE A 309 5.60 -6.53 35.38
C PHE A 309 4.73 -6.84 34.15
N VAL A 310 5.17 -7.76 33.28
CA VAL A 310 4.36 -8.25 32.16
C VAL A 310 3.59 -9.50 32.60
N MET A 311 2.26 -9.39 32.70
CA MET A 311 1.41 -10.50 33.14
C MET A 311 1.21 -11.61 32.09
N HIS A 312 1.69 -11.43 30.86
CA HIS A 312 1.60 -12.43 29.80
C HIS A 312 2.85 -13.33 29.80
N ASP A 313 2.63 -14.63 29.65
CA ASP A 313 3.69 -15.64 29.53
C ASP A 313 4.24 -15.62 28.09
N VAL A 314 5.07 -14.62 27.81
CA VAL A 314 5.74 -14.40 26.52
C VAL A 314 7.25 -14.40 26.72
N ASP A 315 8.02 -14.56 25.65
CA ASP A 315 9.48 -14.57 25.73
C ASP A 315 10.02 -13.24 26.28
N GLU A 316 11.21 -13.25 26.90
CA GLU A 316 11.77 -12.06 27.57
C GLU A 316 11.94 -10.85 26.64
N GLU A 317 12.22 -11.07 25.34
CA GLU A 317 12.23 -10.00 24.34
C GLU A 317 10.83 -9.38 24.14
N ASP A 318 9.79 -10.22 24.08
CA ASP A 318 8.39 -9.80 23.93
C ASP A 318 7.85 -9.14 25.21
N LYS A 319 8.35 -9.51 26.38
CA LYS A 319 8.07 -8.80 27.65
C LYS A 319 8.59 -7.37 27.57
N VAL A 320 9.83 -7.17 27.13
CA VAL A 320 10.41 -5.82 26.98
C VAL A 320 9.65 -4.98 25.95
N HIS A 321 9.13 -5.61 24.89
CA HIS A 321 8.25 -4.93 23.94
C HIS A 321 6.91 -4.53 24.57
N SER A 322 6.25 -5.43 25.30
CA SER A 322 4.97 -5.16 25.98
C SER A 322 5.05 -4.00 26.99
N LEU A 323 6.18 -3.86 27.68
CA LEU A 323 6.42 -2.75 28.61
C LEU A 323 6.46 -1.36 27.92
N ARG A 324 6.65 -1.28 26.59
CA ARG A 324 6.68 -0.01 25.85
C ARG A 324 5.28 0.56 25.63
N ASP A 325 4.29 -0.32 25.52
CA ASP A 325 2.91 0.03 25.19
C ASP A 325 2.05 0.33 26.43
N HIS A 326 2.67 0.39 27.61
CA HIS A 326 1.97 0.76 28.83
C HIS A 326 1.38 2.17 28.74
N SER A 327 0.10 2.30 29.07
CA SER A 327 -0.67 3.55 28.90
C SER A 327 -0.09 4.73 29.69
N GLU A 328 0.66 4.47 30.76
CA GLU A 328 1.38 5.47 31.53
C GLU A 328 2.55 6.09 30.76
N LYS A 329 3.31 5.28 30.02
CA LYS A 329 4.43 5.78 29.20
C LYS A 329 3.91 6.58 28.01
N LEU A 330 2.80 6.14 27.42
CA LEU A 330 2.08 6.87 26.38
C LEU A 330 1.57 8.21 26.90
N ALA A 331 0.99 8.26 28.10
CA ALA A 331 0.50 9.49 28.72
C ALA A 331 1.62 10.49 29.04
N VAL A 332 2.78 10.03 29.52
CA VAL A 332 3.95 10.88 29.74
C VAL A 332 4.50 11.44 28.42
N ALA A 333 4.62 10.60 27.39
CA ALA A 333 5.06 11.04 26.07
C ALA A 333 4.11 12.09 25.47
N TYR A 334 2.79 11.89 25.61
CA TYR A 334 1.79 12.87 25.20
C TYR A 334 1.90 14.18 26.00
N GLY A 335 2.17 14.09 27.30
CA GLY A 335 2.42 15.26 28.15
C GLY A 335 3.64 16.06 27.70
N LEU A 336 4.75 15.41 27.39
CA LEU A 336 5.97 16.05 26.88
C LEU A 336 5.71 16.85 25.59
N LEU A 337 4.81 16.36 24.75
CA LEU A 337 4.42 17.00 23.49
C LEU A 337 3.55 18.25 23.67
N LYS A 338 2.61 18.20 24.63
CA LYS A 338 1.58 19.25 24.80
C LYS A 338 1.98 20.32 25.82
N VAL A 339 2.88 19.98 26.74
CA VAL A 339 3.26 20.84 27.85
C VAL A 339 4.61 21.50 27.57
N PRO A 340 4.69 22.85 27.53
CA PRO A 340 5.93 23.59 27.30
C PRO A 340 7.11 23.10 28.14
N GLU A 341 8.32 23.27 27.61
CA GLU A 341 9.54 22.89 28.29
C GLU A 341 9.64 23.56 29.67
N GLY A 342 10.04 22.80 30.70
CA GLY A 342 10.08 23.25 32.09
C GLY A 342 8.73 23.27 32.83
N MET A 343 7.59 23.02 32.18
CA MET A 343 6.30 22.88 32.87
C MET A 343 6.06 21.43 33.35
N PRO A 344 5.49 21.24 34.56
CA PRO A 344 5.24 19.91 35.10
C PRO A 344 4.14 19.17 34.34
N ILE A 345 4.31 17.85 34.17
CA ILE A 345 3.34 16.97 33.52
C ILE A 345 2.70 16.08 34.58
N ARG A 346 1.37 16.18 34.73
CA ARG A 346 0.62 15.35 35.67
C ARG A 346 -0.11 14.23 34.93
N VAL A 347 0.29 12.99 35.18
CA VAL A 347 -0.41 11.79 34.68
C VAL A 347 -1.31 11.26 35.80
N MET A 348 -2.62 11.47 35.66
CA MET A 348 -3.62 10.94 36.60
C MET A 348 -4.17 9.61 36.08
N LYS A 349 -4.05 8.54 36.87
CA LYS A 349 -4.59 7.21 36.55
C LYS A 349 -5.44 6.69 37.70
N ASN A 350 -6.54 6.00 37.38
CA ASN A 350 -7.44 5.40 38.38
C ASN A 350 -6.92 4.07 38.98
N LEU A 351 -5.73 3.62 38.56
CA LEU A 351 -5.12 2.34 38.93
C LEU A 351 -3.64 2.58 39.24
N ARG A 352 -3.07 1.77 40.14
CA ARG A 352 -1.65 1.84 40.52
C ARG A 352 -0.76 1.69 39.29
N VAL A 353 0.15 2.66 39.11
CA VAL A 353 1.17 2.67 38.06
C VAL A 353 2.08 1.46 38.20
N CYS A 354 2.39 0.79 37.08
CA CYS A 354 3.29 -0.36 37.08
C CYS A 354 4.71 0.03 37.56
N GLY A 355 5.43 -0.87 38.22
CA GLY A 355 6.75 -0.55 38.80
C GLY A 355 7.78 -0.11 37.76
N ASP A 356 7.79 -0.76 36.61
CA ASP A 356 8.62 -0.39 35.46
C ASP A 356 8.26 1.01 34.89
N CYS A 357 6.97 1.31 34.81
CA CYS A 357 6.44 2.59 34.38
C CYS A 357 6.90 3.69 35.35
N HIS A 358 6.78 3.46 36.65
CA HIS A 358 7.20 4.41 37.68
C HIS A 358 8.70 4.72 37.58
N SER A 359 9.55 3.69 37.43
CA SER A 359 10.99 3.85 37.20
C SER A 359 11.30 4.63 35.93
N THR A 360 10.60 4.31 34.83
CA THR A 360 10.77 5.00 33.54
C THR A 360 10.43 6.49 33.67
N ILE A 361 9.29 6.80 34.29
CA ILE A 361 8.80 8.16 34.47
C ILE A 361 9.78 8.99 35.30
N LYS A 362 10.36 8.41 36.35
CA LYS A 362 11.37 9.09 37.19
C LYS A 362 12.63 9.45 36.40
N VAL A 363 13.11 8.54 35.55
CA VAL A 363 14.30 8.81 34.71
C VAL A 363 13.98 9.84 33.63
N ILE A 364 12.78 9.77 33.02
CA ILE A 364 12.32 10.80 32.07
C ILE A 364 12.28 12.19 32.74
N ALA A 365 11.78 12.28 33.98
CA ALA A 365 11.75 13.52 34.75
C ALA A 365 13.15 14.15 34.91
N GLN A 366 14.13 13.31 35.25
CA GLN A 366 15.53 13.71 35.42
C GLN A 366 16.17 14.15 34.10
N VAL A 367 15.96 13.39 33.02
CA VAL A 367 16.53 13.70 31.70
C VAL A 367 15.91 14.97 31.11
N THR A 368 14.63 15.22 31.38
CA THR A 368 13.90 16.37 30.83
C THR A 368 13.88 17.60 31.75
N GLY A 369 14.52 17.52 32.92
CA GLY A 369 14.56 18.62 33.89
C GLY A 369 13.18 19.06 34.40
N ARG A 370 12.25 18.12 34.58
CA ARG A 370 10.87 18.38 35.04
C ARG A 370 10.66 17.75 36.42
N ASP A 371 10.23 18.54 37.39
CA ASP A 371 10.36 18.16 38.80
C ASP A 371 9.33 17.18 39.36
N ASP A 372 8.15 16.95 38.77
CA ASP A 372 7.18 16.03 39.39
C ASP A 372 6.25 15.32 38.40
N PHE A 373 6.30 13.98 38.45
CA PHE A 373 5.24 13.09 37.97
C PHE A 373 4.67 12.34 39.19
N GLU A 374 3.89 13.01 40.03
CA GLU A 374 3.19 12.34 41.13
C GLU A 374 2.02 11.51 40.58
N GLY A 375 2.19 10.18 40.61
CA GLY A 375 1.07 9.24 40.53
C GLY A 375 0.57 8.95 41.94
N TYR A 376 -0.66 9.35 42.24
CA TYR A 376 -1.39 8.86 43.41
C TYR A 376 -2.22 7.63 43.06
#